data_AF-A0A7X2SYL7-F1
#
_entry.id   AF-A0A7X2SYL7-F1
#
_cell.length_a   1.000
_cell.length_b   1.000
_cell.length_c   1.000
_cell.angle_alpha   90.00
_cell.angle_beta   90.00
_cell.angle_gamma   90.00
#
_symmetry.space_group_name_H-M   'P 1'
#
loop_
_entity.id
_entity.type
_entity.pdbx_description
1 polymer ?
#
loop_
_entity_poly.entity_id
_entity_poly.type
_entity_poly.pdbx_seq_one_letter_code
_entity_poly.pdbx_strand_id
1 'polypeptide(L)' 'MLVEGKWSSDWHPVQSTDKQGGFVRQTSGFRHFISSDGSTEFAAEADRYHLYVALICPWASRALIARKLKGL' A
#
# COMPACT_ATOMS: atom_id res chain seq x y z
N MET A 1 -6.88 -2.39 -14.33
CA MET A 1 -6.49 -3.20 -13.13
C MET A 1 -5.70 -4.42 -13.60
N LEU A 2 -4.82 -4.97 -12.76
CA LEU A 2 -4.18 -6.26 -13.04
C LEU A 2 -5.17 -7.40 -12.76
N VAL A 3 -5.40 -8.27 -13.74
CA VAL A 3 -6.22 -9.49 -13.62
C VAL A 3 -5.32 -10.65 -14.06
N GLU A 4 -5.07 -11.60 -13.15
CA GLU A 4 -4.19 -12.75 -13.40
C GLU A 4 -2.83 -12.37 -14.01
N GLY A 5 -2.24 -11.28 -13.49
CA GLY A 5 -0.93 -10.78 -13.93
C GLY A 5 -0.94 -10.02 -15.27
N LYS A 6 -2.09 -9.88 -15.93
CA LYS A 6 -2.24 -9.11 -17.18
C LYS A 6 -2.92 -7.78 -16.92
N TRP A 7 -2.42 -6.72 -17.55
CA TRP A 7 -3.05 -5.40 -17.46
C TRP A 7 -4.37 -5.38 -18.25
N SER A 8 -5.45 -4.96 -17.58
CA SER A 8 -6.76 -4.73 -18.20
C SER A 8 -7.15 -3.26 -18.09
N SER A 9 -7.72 -2.71 -19.17
CA SER A 9 -8.29 -1.36 -19.22
C SER A 9 -9.67 -1.25 -18.59
N ASP A 10 -10.35 -2.38 -18.37
CA ASP A 10 -11.64 -2.41 -17.69
C ASP A 10 -11.44 -2.18 -16.18
N TRP A 11 -11.70 -0.95 -15.74
CA TRP A 11 -11.52 -0.53 -14.35
C TRP A 11 -12.71 0.31 -13.88
N HIS A 12 -13.31 -0.13 -12.78
CA HIS A 12 -14.41 0.58 -12.13
C HIS A 12 -13.93 1.20 -10.80
N PRO A 13 -14.12 2.51 -10.58
CA PRO A 13 -13.66 3.21 -9.36
C PRO A 13 -14.42 2.78 -8.10
N VAL A 14 -15.68 2.37 -8.26
CA VAL A 14 -16.51 1.80 -7.20
C VAL A 14 -16.63 0.31 -7.47
N GLN A 15 -15.87 -0.48 -6.72
CA GLN A 15 -15.87 -1.93 -6.89
C GLN A 15 -16.99 -2.60 -6.08
N SER A 16 -17.46 -1.96 -5.00
CA SER A 16 -18.56 -2.49 -4.19
C SER A 16 -19.20 -1.41 -3.31
N THR A 17 -20.47 -1.61 -2.98
CA THR A 17 -21.25 -0.85 -2.01
C THR A 17 -21.95 -1.81 -1.05
N ASP A 18 -22.10 -1.42 0.22
CA ASP A 18 -22.87 -2.20 1.18
C ASP A 18 -24.38 -2.05 0.97
N LYS A 19 -25.18 -2.74 1.78
CA LYS A 19 -26.65 -2.71 1.71
C LYS A 19 -27.24 -1.33 2.02
N GLN A 20 -26.47 -0.45 2.64
CA GLN A 20 -26.84 0.92 3.01
C GLN A 20 -26.30 1.95 2.00
N GLY A 21 -25.64 1.51 0.93
CA GLY A 21 -25.04 2.39 -0.09
C GLY A 21 -23.66 2.95 0.30
N GLY A 22 -23.05 2.47 1.39
CA GLY A 22 -21.71 2.85 1.81
C GLY A 22 -20.65 2.30 0.86
N PHE A 23 -19.59 3.09 0.62
CA PHE A 23 -18.45 2.66 -0.18
C PHE A 23 -17.67 1.55 0.53
N VAL A 24 -17.56 0.38 -0.10
CA VAL A 24 -16.77 -0.74 0.44
C VAL A 24 -15.36 -0.66 -0.14
N ARG A 25 -14.41 -0.33 0.74
CA ARG A 25 -13.01 -0.17 0.33
C ARG A 25 -12.39 -1.53 0.00
N GLN A 26 -11.65 -1.57 -1.11
CA GLN A 26 -10.81 -2.72 -1.40
C GLN A 26 -9.72 -2.92 -0.34
N THR A 27 -9.47 -4.19 -0.05
CA THR A 27 -8.42 -4.60 0.87
C THR A 27 -7.09 -4.64 0.14
N SER A 28 -6.04 -4.02 0.71
CA SER A 28 -4.69 -4.10 0.16
C SER A 28 -4.17 -5.55 0.16
N GLY A 29 -3.63 -5.98 -0.98
CA GLY A 29 -3.13 -7.36 -1.16
C GLY A 29 -1.87 -7.69 -0.35
N PHE A 30 -0.94 -6.74 -0.23
CA PHE A 30 0.32 -6.93 0.52
C PHE A 30 0.20 -6.31 1.92
N ARG A 31 0.33 -7.13 2.97
CA ARG A 31 0.12 -6.73 4.38
C ARG A 31 1.20 -7.22 5.34
N HIS A 32 2.40 -7.51 4.83
CA HIS A 32 3.52 -7.94 5.64
C HIS A 32 4.14 -6.78 6.43
N PHE A 33 4.93 -7.11 7.46
CA PHE A 33 5.58 -6.15 8.35
C PHE A 33 7.10 -6.30 8.29
N ILE A 34 7.78 -5.16 8.46
CA ILE A 34 9.23 -5.09 8.68
C ILE A 34 9.45 -4.94 10.18
N SER A 35 10.33 -5.76 10.76
CA SER A 35 10.67 -5.69 12.19
C SER A 35 12.18 -5.77 12.43
N SER A 36 12.63 -5.16 13.54
CA SER A 36 14.00 -5.24 14.02
C SER A 36 14.25 -6.41 14.97
N ASP A 37 13.21 -7.03 15.52
CA ASP A 37 13.30 -8.09 16.54
C ASP A 37 13.25 -9.52 15.97
N GLY A 38 13.19 -9.66 14.64
CA GLY A 38 13.11 -10.97 13.97
C GLY A 38 11.74 -11.66 14.06
N SER A 39 10.69 -10.98 14.56
CA SER A 39 9.32 -11.55 14.61
C SER A 39 8.63 -11.68 13.25
N THR A 40 9.19 -11.05 12.21
CA THR A 40 8.66 -11.03 10.85
C THR A 40 9.69 -11.52 9.85
N GLU A 41 9.22 -12.02 8.70
CA GLU A 41 10.11 -12.47 7.61
C GLU A 41 10.98 -11.34 7.00
N PHE A 42 10.58 -10.08 7.19
CA PHE A 42 11.30 -8.91 6.70
C PHE A 42 12.06 -8.21 7.83
N ALA A 43 13.39 -8.28 7.81
CA ALA A 43 14.25 -7.66 8.82
C ALA A 43 14.53 -6.18 8.52
N ALA A 44 14.55 -5.31 9.52
CA ALA A 44 14.87 -3.89 9.35
C ALA A 44 16.37 -3.68 9.06
N GLU A 45 16.71 -3.40 7.80
CA GLU A 45 18.08 -3.32 7.28
C GLU A 45 18.27 -2.14 6.34
N ALA A 46 19.47 -1.54 6.36
CA ALA A 46 19.85 -0.48 5.43
C ALA A 46 20.00 -1.03 3.99
N ASP A 47 19.74 -0.18 3.00
CA ASP A 47 19.90 -0.49 1.57
C ASP A 47 19.10 -1.70 1.04
N ARG A 48 18.02 -2.09 1.74
CA ARG A 48 17.16 -3.23 1.36
C ARG A 48 15.79 -2.84 0.81
N TYR A 49 15.22 -1.74 1.30
CA TYR A 49 13.81 -1.40 1.04
C TYR A 49 13.69 -0.17 0.14
N HIS A 50 12.74 -0.23 -0.80
CA HIS A 50 12.42 0.87 -1.70
C HIS A 50 10.97 1.30 -1.54
N LEU A 51 10.71 2.61 -1.66
CA LEU A 51 9.38 3.19 -1.52
C LEU A 51 8.90 3.77 -2.86
N TYR A 52 7.89 3.14 -3.45
CA TYR A 52 7.22 3.64 -4.66
C TYR A 52 6.06 4.56 -4.30
N VAL A 53 6.11 5.81 -4.75
CA VAL A 53 5.14 6.87 -4.39
C VAL A 53 4.76 7.72 -5.60
N ALA A 54 3.55 8.27 -5.56
CA ALA A 54 3.16 9.41 -6.38
C ALA A 54 2.91 10.60 -5.45
N LEU A 55 3.57 11.74 -5.70
CA LEU A 55 3.49 12.92 -4.84
C LEU A 55 2.08 13.52 -4.75
N ILE A 56 1.23 13.23 -5.73
CA ILE A 56 -0.18 13.65 -5.76
C ILE A 56 -1.09 12.80 -4.85
N CYS A 57 -0.64 11.63 -4.39
CA CYS A 57 -1.50 10.67 -3.69
C CYS A 57 -1.48 10.90 -2.17
N PRO A 58 -2.62 11.25 -1.54
CA PRO A 58 -2.65 11.56 -0.11
C PRO A 58 -2.36 10.34 0.78
N TRP A 59 -2.60 9.11 0.28
CA TRP A 59 -2.24 7.89 1.00
C TRP A 59 -0.73 7.69 1.03
N ALA A 60 -0.07 7.91 -0.10
CA ALA A 60 1.37 7.80 -0.25
C ALA A 60 2.10 8.90 0.56
N SER A 61 1.54 10.11 0.62
CA SER A 61 2.11 11.23 1.40
C SER A 61 2.30 10.89 2.88
N ARG A 62 1.47 10.03 3.47
CA ARG A 62 1.62 9.58 4.86
C ARG A 62 2.95 8.86 5.09
N ALA A 63 3.34 7.98 4.17
CA ALA A 63 4.62 7.27 4.25
C ALA A 63 5.80 8.22 4.11
N LEU A 64 5.71 9.21 3.20
CA LEU A 64 6.75 10.23 3.02
C LEU A 64 6.95 11.11 4.26
N ILE A 65 5.86 11.53 4.91
CA ILE A 65 5.91 12.30 6.16
C ILE A 65 6.61 11.47 7.25
N ALA A 66 6.20 10.22 7.45
CA ALA A 66 6.83 9.34 8.44
C ALA A 66 8.32 9.13 8.15
N ARG A 67 8.69 8.90 6.89
CA ARG A 67 10.08 8.77 6.44
C ARG A 67 10.90 9.98 6.84
N LYS A 68 10.41 11.20 6.55
CA LYS A 68 11.09 12.45 6.91
C LYS A 68 11.22 12.64 8.42
N LEU A 69 10.16 12.36 9.18
CA LEU A 69 10.15 12.51 10.65
C LEU A 69 11.06 11.51 11.35
N LYS A 70 11.25 10.32 10.77
CA LYS A 70 12.08 9.25 11.33
C LYS A 70 13.53 9.23 10.83
N GLY A 71 13.88 10.09 9.87
CA GLY A 71 15.24 10.17 9.33
C GLY A 71 15.65 8.94 8.50
N LEU A 72 14.68 8.30 7.85
CA LEU A 72 14.89 7.18 6.91
C LEU A 72 15.15 7.68 5.49
#